data_AF-A0A929URH4-F1
#
_entry.id   AF-A0A929URH4-F1
#
_cell.length_a   1.000
_cell.length_b   1.000
_cell.length_c   1.000
_cell.angle_alpha   90.00
_cell.angle_beta   90.00
_cell.angle_gamma   90.00
#
_symmetry.space_group_name_H-M   'P 1'
#
loop_
_entity.id
_entity.type
_entity.pdbx_description
1 polymer ?
#
loop_
_entity_poly.entity_id
_entity_poly.type
_entity_poly.pdbx_seq_one_letter_code
_entity_poly.pdbx_strand_id
1 'polypeptide(L)' 'MEMTLRWYGSQFDTVTLKQIRQIPGVKGVITTLYDTTPGEVWSREKIHALKEEVEASGLHISGIESVNVHE' A
#
# COMPACT_ATOMS: atom_id res chain seq x y z
N MET A 1 -18.92 -4.18 5.73
CA MET A 1 -17.96 -4.73 4.77
C MET A 1 -17.12 -3.59 4.25
N GLU A 2 -15.80 -3.72 4.26
CA GLU A 2 -14.88 -2.68 3.80
C GLU A 2 -14.37 -3.04 2.40
N MET A 3 -14.51 -2.13 1.44
CA MET A 3 -14.01 -2.34 0.09
C MET A 3 -12.60 -1.77 -0.04
N THR A 4 -11.69 -2.61 -0.52
CA THR A 4 -10.28 -2.28 -0.70
C THR A 4 -9.81 -2.58 -2.11
N LEU A 5 -8.75 -1.92 -2.55
CA LEU A 5 -8.08 -2.22 -3.81
C LEU A 5 -6.58 -2.46 -3.57
N ARG A 6 -6.00 -3.43 -4.27
CA ARG A 6 -4.55 -3.67 -4.17
C ARG A 6 -3.79 -2.63 -4.98
N TRP A 7 -2.86 -1.92 -4.34
CA TRP A 7 -2.07 -0.86 -4.96
C TRP A 7 -0.56 -1.13 -4.79
N TYR A 8 0.18 -1.01 -5.88
CA TYR A 8 1.59 -1.44 -5.93
C TYR A 8 2.60 -0.34 -5.53
N GLY A 9 2.14 0.85 -5.14
CA GLY A 9 3.02 1.98 -4.83
C GLY A 9 3.23 2.91 -6.03
N SER A 10 3.51 4.18 -5.79
CA SER A 10 3.60 5.21 -6.85
C SER A 10 4.70 4.98 -7.87
N GLN A 11 5.73 4.22 -7.50
CA GLN A 11 6.84 3.89 -8.40
C GLN A 11 6.57 2.66 -9.27
N PHE A 12 5.61 1.80 -8.91
CA PHE A 12 5.39 0.50 -9.55
C PHE A 12 4.01 0.38 -10.19
N ASP A 13 3.01 1.12 -9.71
CA ASP A 13 1.65 1.11 -10.22
C ASP A 13 1.39 2.27 -11.18
N THR A 14 0.73 1.98 -12.30
CA THR A 14 0.22 3.03 -13.21
C THR A 14 -1.10 3.61 -12.70
N VAL A 15 -1.83 2.88 -11.86
CA VAL A 15 -3.05 3.35 -11.20
C VAL A 15 -2.67 4.17 -9.97
N THR A 16 -3.02 5.44 -10.00
CA THR A 16 -2.71 6.39 -8.93
C THR A 16 -3.72 6.29 -7.78
N LEU A 17 -3.29 6.61 -6.55
CA LEU A 17 -4.19 6.72 -5.40
C LEU A 17 -5.36 7.70 -5.64
N LYS A 18 -5.11 8.77 -6.43
CA LYS A 18 -6.15 9.71 -6.84
C LYS A 18 -7.25 9.04 -7.66
N GLN A 19 -6.89 8.14 -8.59
CA GLN A 19 -7.85 7.35 -9.36
C GLN A 19 -8.59 6.35 -8.47
N ILE A 20 -7.87 5.66 -7.56
CA ILE A 20 -8.46 4.69 -6.62
C ILE A 20 -9.52 5.36 -5.75
N ARG A 21 -9.24 6.57 -5.24
CA ARG A 21 -10.18 7.36 -4.42
C ARG A 21 -11.50 7.69 -5.13
N GLN A 22 -11.53 7.66 -6.46
CA GLN A 22 -12.76 7.93 -7.22
C GLN A 22 -13.71 6.71 -7.25
N ILE A 23 -13.26 5.52 -6.88
CA ILE A 23 -14.07 4.30 -6.92
C ILE A 23 -15.11 4.33 -5.79
N PRO A 24 -16.42 4.26 -6.10
CA PRO A 24 -17.45 4.26 -5.07
C PRO A 24 -17.28 3.12 -4.06
N GLY A 25 -17.31 3.45 -2.78
CA GLY A 25 -17.21 2.49 -1.68
C GLY A 25 -15.80 2.09 -1.29
N VAL A 26 -14.78 2.34 -2.12
CA VAL A 26 -13.38 2.06 -1.77
C VAL A 26 -12.86 3.17 -0.84
N LYS A 27 -12.39 2.78 0.33
CA LYS A 27 -11.83 3.68 1.35
C LYS A 27 -10.41 3.33 1.75
N GLY A 28 -9.98 2.10 1.50
CA GLY A 28 -8.64 1.66 1.81
C GLY A 28 -7.97 0.90 0.68
N VAL A 29 -6.66 0.68 0.84
CA VAL A 29 -5.83 -0.10 -0.07
C VAL A 29 -5.15 -1.24 0.68
N ILE A 30 -4.85 -2.30 -0.07
CA ILE A 30 -3.93 -3.35 0.35
C ILE A 30 -2.64 -3.14 -0.44
N THR A 31 -1.48 -3.16 0.22
CA THR A 31 -0.20 -2.83 -0.44
C THR A 31 0.98 -3.58 0.19
N THR A 32 2.20 -3.37 -0.30
CA THR A 32 3.44 -3.95 0.25
C THR A 32 4.65 -3.08 -0.10
N LEU A 33 5.78 -3.28 0.58
CA LEU A 33 7.05 -2.63 0.27
C LEU A 33 7.82 -3.44 -0.78
N TYR A 34 7.70 -3.05 -2.05
CA TYR A 34 8.35 -3.71 -3.19
C TYR A 34 9.88 -3.52 -3.22
N ASP A 35 10.40 -2.46 -2.61
CA ASP A 35 11.83 -2.17 -2.51
C ASP A 35 12.45 -2.81 -1.24
N THR A 36 12.26 -4.12 -1.09
CA THR A 36 12.79 -4.93 0.00
C THR A 36 13.18 -6.32 -0.47
N THR A 37 14.22 -6.89 0.15
CA THR A 37 14.62 -8.28 -0.09
C THR A 37 13.74 -9.23 0.73
N PRO A 38 13.36 -10.42 0.23
CA PRO A 38 12.69 -11.42 1.06
C PRO A 38 13.46 -11.73 2.35
N GLY A 39 12.74 -11.78 3.48
CA GLY A 39 13.35 -11.96 4.81
C GLY A 39 13.96 -10.70 5.44
N GLU A 40 14.06 -9.59 4.71
CA GLU A 40 14.53 -8.31 5.26
C GLU A 40 13.47 -7.70 6.20
N VAL A 41 13.92 -7.24 7.37
CA VAL A 41 13.05 -6.49 8.29
C VAL A 41 12.74 -5.13 7.69
N TRP A 42 11.45 -4.86 7.48
CA TRP A 42 10.98 -3.56 7.03
C TRP A 42 11.22 -2.50 8.11
N SER A 43 11.97 -1.46 7.78
CA SER A 43 12.21 -0.35 8.70
C SER A 43 10.90 0.40 9.01
N ARG A 44 10.80 0.94 10.22
CA ARG A 44 9.61 1.71 10.63
C ARG A 44 9.43 2.94 9.72
N GLU A 45 10.53 3.55 9.32
CA GLU A 45 10.57 4.73 8.46
C GLU A 45 9.95 4.42 7.09
N LYS A 46 10.32 3.29 6.47
CA LYS A 46 9.72 2.85 5.20
C LYS A 46 8.22 2.57 5.34
N ILE A 47 7.81 1.92 6.43
CA ILE A 47 6.38 1.65 6.71
C ILE A 47 5.61 2.97 6.89
N HIS A 48 6.18 3.92 7.64
CA HIS A 48 5.57 5.23 7.86
C HIS A 48 5.45 6.03 6.57
N ALA A 49 6.49 6.08 5.73
CA ALA A 49 6.46 6.78 4.46
C ALA A 49 5.35 6.24 3.53
N LEU A 50 5.21 4.91 3.42
CA LEU A 50 4.13 4.29 2.65
C LEU A 50 2.74 4.66 3.20
N LYS A 51 2.60 4.63 4.53
CA LYS A 51 1.36 5.00 5.20
C LYS A 51 1.00 6.47 4.94
N GLU A 52 1.95 7.38 5.11
CA GLU A 52 1.77 8.81 4.89
C GLU A 52 1.36 9.12 3.44
N GLU A 53 1.95 8.45 2.46
CA GLU A 53 1.58 8.60 1.05
C GLU A 53 0.11 8.22 0.79
N VAL A 54 -0.31 7.07 1.33
CA VAL A 54 -1.70 6.59 1.21
C VAL A 54 -2.65 7.55 1.93
N GLU A 55 -2.35 7.95 3.17
CA GLU A 55 -3.19 8.85 3.98
C GLU A 55 -3.30 10.25 3.37
N ALA A 56 -2.23 10.77 2.77
CA ALA A 56 -2.24 12.05 2.06
C ALA A 56 -3.20 12.06 0.86
N SER A 57 -3.49 10.89 0.27
CA SER A 57 -4.50 10.76 -0.79
C SER A 57 -5.95 10.75 -0.28
N GLY A 58 -6.16 10.59 1.03
CA GLY A 58 -7.47 10.43 1.67
C GLY A 58 -7.98 8.98 1.67
N LEU A 59 -7.07 8.01 1.55
CA LEU A 59 -7.31 6.56 1.72
C LEU A 59 -6.56 6.08 2.97
N HIS A 60 -6.77 4.85 3.42
CA HIS A 60 -5.98 4.22 4.47
C HIS A 60 -5.46 2.85 4.05
N ILE A 61 -4.41 2.34 4.71
CA ILE A 61 -3.91 0.99 4.48
C ILE A 61 -4.75 0.02 5.32
N SER A 62 -5.51 -0.85 4.66
CA SER A 62 -6.37 -1.86 5.31
C SER A 62 -5.65 -3.18 5.55
N GLY A 63 -4.53 -3.43 4.87
CA GLY A 63 -3.75 -4.65 5.02
C GLY A 63 -2.47 -4.64 4.18
N ILE A 64 -1.61 -5.63 4.45
CA ILE A 64 -0.38 -5.86 3.72
C ILE A 64 -0.48 -7.14 2.91
N GLU A 65 -0.20 -7.06 1.62
CA GLU A 65 -0.14 -8.22 0.73
C GLU A 65 0.95 -8.01 -0.34
N SER A 66 2.11 -8.65 -0.26
CA SER A 66 2.56 -9.72 0.67
C SER A 66 3.75 -9.28 1.53
N VAL A 67 3.98 -9.97 2.64
CA VAL A 67 5.30 -9.99 3.29
C VAL A 67 6.05 -11.20 2.72
N ASN A 68 7.11 -10.95 1.96
CA ASN A 68 7.86 -12.03 1.32
C ASN A 68 8.78 -12.71 2.35
N VAL A 69 8.62 -14.02 2.49
CA VAL A 69 9.42 -14.86 3.40
C VAL A 69 10.49 -15.63 2.60
N HIS A 70 11.66 -15.81 3.20
CA HIS A 70 12.76 -16.65 2.70
C HIS A 70 13.26 -17.56 3.83
N GLU A 71 13.86 -18.69 3.48
CA GLU A 71 14.42 -19.66 4.45
C GLU A 71 15.66 -19.14 5.18
#